data_AF-A0A0F4YMI8-F1
#
_entry.id   AF-A0A0F4YMI8-F1
#
_cell.length_a   1.000
_cell.length_b   1.000
_cell.length_c   1.000
_cell.angle_alpha   90.00
_cell.angle_beta   90.00
_cell.angle_gamma   90.00
#
_symmetry.space_group_name_H-M   'P 1'
#
loop_
_entity.id
_entity.type
_entity.pdbx_description
1 polymer ?
#
loop_
_entity_poly.entity_id
_entity_poly.type
_entity_poly.pdbx_seq_one_letter_code
_entity_poly.pdbx_strand_id
1 'polypeptide(L)'
;MPTPSLLYVTMQPRPGLSAAQFHDWYNNEHGPLRLRLPFIPNGFRYRATDGDGDYSESKPEWLAFYDVADSVEFTRPPYTTLREDAVKTPREKDTMAQIAVDRRMYDFIQEWRADDYQPLDRIDASPAGHVLVAVSFYLQDPSQEAELDRWYREEHVNLLSKVPGWRRSRRFVTSSVTNPKPSEKEYLALHEYAPQNGLGGPEFQAATSTPWTQEIYSKVVRDRKRRVYEWHYTFGPAPRDLQPLASPDYAATFTSRDGLTKTFTASQSGTNWPVIESYVTTADGVTIPYRLEGAPDRDAPLIVLSNSILTDWGIWDDFLQAFFAVPQNKVYRVLRYRTRGRNNDGGKLPVTIDLLAQDLITLLDALRVPKAAALIGVSLGGVTVLNTALKYPARVGSFISSDTNAVAPASNPKAWAERIALAEGDTDYPVDAEGARLIGEKLAEATVRRWFVAESFDGGAQEARAAKVKEYVRTNRLDGFKQSVQALYAYDVREQMKSGQVRGIFTVGSGDGILPNTMKEMAASYANGVPLHVIERAGHLPMAEQPEKFAQVVTEFLQGN
;
A
#
# COMPACT_ATOMS: atom_id res chain seq x y z
N MET A 1 -4.57 -23.22 23.53
CA MET A 1 -4.45 -21.75 23.49
C MET A 1 -3.47 -21.43 22.38
N PRO A 2 -3.69 -20.40 21.56
CA PRO A 2 -2.72 -20.01 20.54
C PRO A 2 -1.39 -19.67 21.19
N THR A 3 -0.28 -20.01 20.53
CA THR A 3 1.08 -19.70 21.00
C THR A 3 1.66 -18.59 20.12
N PRO A 4 1.54 -17.31 20.51
CA PRO A 4 2.12 -16.21 19.76
C PRO A 4 3.60 -16.46 19.50
N SER A 5 4.05 -16.14 18.30
CA SER A 5 5.36 -16.56 17.81
C SER A 5 6.02 -15.50 16.96
N LEU A 6 7.30 -15.70 16.71
CA LEU A 6 8.14 -14.84 15.89
C LEU A 6 8.82 -15.66 14.81
N LEU A 7 8.60 -15.29 13.54
CA LEU A 7 9.46 -15.73 12.45
C LEU A 7 10.63 -14.75 12.34
N TYR A 8 11.84 -15.19 12.69
CA TYR A 8 13.07 -14.40 12.68
C TYR A 8 14.00 -14.88 11.57
N VAL A 9 14.28 -14.01 10.60
CA VAL A 9 15.02 -14.36 9.38
C VAL A 9 16.21 -13.45 9.21
N THR A 10 17.42 -13.98 9.32
CA THR A 10 18.64 -13.22 9.01
C THR A 10 19.14 -13.57 7.61
N MET A 11 19.67 -12.55 6.92
CA MET A 11 20.09 -12.66 5.54
C MET A 11 21.40 -11.90 5.33
N GLN A 12 22.34 -12.55 4.65
CA GLN A 12 23.55 -11.94 4.13
C GLN A 12 23.57 -12.08 2.61
N PRO A 13 23.26 -11.01 1.86
CA PRO A 13 23.47 -10.96 0.41
C PRO A 13 24.94 -11.27 0.07
N ARG A 14 25.16 -12.14 -0.91
CA ARG A 14 26.51 -12.45 -1.43
C ARG A 14 27.05 -11.28 -2.26
N PRO A 15 28.39 -11.11 -2.34
CA PRO A 15 28.99 -10.15 -3.27
C PRO A 15 28.47 -10.40 -4.70
N GLY A 16 28.00 -9.34 -5.36
CA GLY A 16 27.45 -9.41 -6.72
C GLY A 16 25.92 -9.36 -6.80
N LEU A 17 25.18 -9.67 -5.72
CA LEU A 17 23.74 -9.43 -5.70
C LEU A 17 23.49 -7.92 -5.55
N SER A 18 22.83 -7.31 -6.54
CA SER A 18 22.52 -5.88 -6.46
C SER A 18 21.51 -5.59 -5.35
N ALA A 19 21.69 -4.47 -4.66
CA ALA A 19 20.76 -4.03 -3.61
C ALA A 19 19.33 -3.87 -4.17
N ALA A 20 19.20 -3.34 -5.39
CA ALA A 20 17.92 -3.18 -6.06
C ALA A 20 17.20 -4.52 -6.29
N GLN A 21 17.89 -5.54 -6.78
CA GLN A 21 17.31 -6.88 -6.94
C GLN A 21 16.85 -7.46 -5.59
N PHE A 22 17.71 -7.36 -4.57
CA PHE A 22 17.40 -7.86 -3.23
C PHE A 22 16.19 -7.15 -2.60
N HIS A 23 16.12 -5.83 -2.72
CA HIS A 23 15.02 -5.03 -2.17
C HIS A 23 13.72 -5.20 -2.95
N ASP A 24 13.75 -5.28 -4.27
CA ASP A 24 12.54 -5.52 -5.07
C ASP A 24 11.93 -6.89 -4.73
N TRP A 25 12.74 -7.95 -4.75
CA TRP A 25 12.30 -9.28 -4.32
C TRP A 25 11.71 -9.24 -2.90
N TYR A 26 12.44 -8.68 -1.93
CA TYR A 26 11.97 -8.76 -0.56
C TYR A 26 10.71 -7.91 -0.31
N ASN A 27 10.73 -6.66 -0.78
CA ASN A 27 9.73 -5.66 -0.41
C ASN A 27 8.47 -5.71 -1.28
N ASN A 28 8.58 -6.20 -2.52
CA ASN A 28 7.46 -6.24 -3.46
C ASN A 28 6.94 -7.65 -3.78
N GLU A 29 7.66 -8.71 -3.42
CA GLU A 29 7.20 -10.09 -3.56
C GLU A 29 7.20 -10.84 -2.20
N HIS A 30 8.39 -11.06 -1.63
CA HIS A 30 8.57 -12.00 -0.53
C HIS A 30 7.77 -11.62 0.71
N GLY A 31 7.98 -10.39 1.22
CA GLY A 31 7.31 -9.85 2.39
C GLY A 31 5.79 -9.79 2.20
N PRO A 32 5.27 -9.08 1.17
CA PRO A 32 3.83 -8.99 0.92
C PRO A 32 3.10 -10.33 0.88
N LEU A 33 3.70 -11.38 0.30
CA LEU A 33 3.13 -12.73 0.31
C LEU A 33 2.91 -13.30 1.72
N ARG A 34 3.81 -13.00 2.68
CA ARG A 34 3.62 -13.41 4.09
C ARG A 34 2.51 -12.59 4.74
N LEU A 35 2.47 -11.28 4.48
CA LEU A 35 1.49 -10.36 5.09
C LEU A 35 0.05 -10.57 4.56
N ARG A 36 -0.11 -11.32 3.48
CA ARG A 36 -1.43 -11.79 3.00
C ARG A 36 -1.94 -13.00 3.79
N LEU A 37 -1.10 -13.66 4.59
CA LEU A 37 -1.54 -14.73 5.48
C LEU A 37 -2.22 -14.10 6.71
N PRO A 38 -3.46 -14.49 7.04
CA PRO A 38 -4.24 -13.83 8.09
C PRO A 38 -3.63 -13.98 9.50
N PHE A 39 -2.72 -14.92 9.68
CA PHE A 39 -2.00 -15.16 10.94
C PHE A 39 -0.65 -14.44 11.03
N ILE A 40 -0.24 -13.65 10.01
CA ILE A 40 0.96 -12.81 10.03
C ILE A 40 0.53 -11.33 9.94
N PRO A 41 0.20 -10.68 11.07
CA PRO A 41 -0.38 -9.35 11.07
C PRO A 41 0.60 -8.24 10.68
N ASN A 42 1.91 -8.45 10.87
CA ASN A 42 2.93 -7.43 10.62
C ASN A 42 4.25 -8.06 10.18
N GLY A 43 5.17 -7.20 9.75
CA GLY A 43 6.55 -7.59 9.57
C GLY A 43 7.44 -6.41 9.24
N PHE A 44 8.71 -6.56 9.58
CA PHE A 44 9.66 -5.47 9.62
C PHE A 44 11.01 -5.93 9.07
N ARG A 45 11.72 -5.03 8.37
CA ARG A 45 13.13 -5.19 8.00
C ARG A 45 14.00 -4.26 8.80
N TYR A 46 15.16 -4.77 9.15
CA TYR A 46 16.22 -4.01 9.78
C TYR A 46 17.54 -4.26 9.07
N ARG A 47 18.41 -3.25 9.12
CA ARG A 47 19.79 -3.33 8.64
C ARG A 47 20.72 -3.24 9.85
N ALA A 48 21.74 -4.08 9.88
CA ALA A 48 22.71 -4.09 10.95
C ALA A 48 23.54 -2.79 10.93
N THR A 49 23.81 -2.25 12.12
CA THR A 49 24.67 -1.07 12.30
C THR A 49 25.99 -1.41 12.99
N ASP A 50 26.16 -2.68 13.37
CA ASP A 50 27.33 -3.20 14.07
C ASP A 50 28.29 -3.99 13.16
N GLY A 51 28.08 -3.93 11.84
CA GLY A 51 28.92 -4.57 10.83
C GLY A 51 30.18 -3.78 10.50
N ASP A 52 31.22 -4.48 10.06
CA ASP A 52 32.52 -3.88 9.73
C ASP A 52 32.65 -3.60 8.20
N GLY A 53 31.57 -3.84 7.44
CA GLY A 53 31.50 -3.68 5.97
C GLY A 53 31.86 -4.95 5.19
N ASP A 54 32.51 -5.92 5.82
CA ASP A 54 32.93 -7.17 5.19
C ASP A 54 31.80 -8.22 5.13
N TYR A 55 31.80 -9.02 4.06
CA TYR A 55 30.89 -10.16 3.94
C TYR A 55 31.17 -11.20 5.02
N SER A 56 30.14 -11.53 5.81
CA SER A 56 30.21 -12.62 6.78
C SER A 56 28.84 -13.28 6.96
N GLU A 57 28.75 -14.58 6.70
CA GLU A 57 27.53 -15.36 6.94
C GLU A 57 27.22 -15.49 8.44
N SER A 58 28.23 -15.36 9.31
CA SER A 58 28.04 -15.41 10.77
C SER A 58 27.59 -14.08 11.36
N LYS A 59 27.70 -12.97 10.59
CA LYS A 59 27.31 -11.62 10.99
C LYS A 59 26.40 -10.99 9.93
N PRO A 60 25.20 -11.55 9.68
CA PRO A 60 24.32 -11.15 8.60
C PRO A 60 23.87 -9.68 8.72
N GLU A 61 23.93 -8.95 7.61
CA GLU A 61 23.59 -7.54 7.51
C GLU A 61 22.09 -7.28 7.65
N TRP A 62 21.24 -8.19 7.18
CA TRP A 62 19.81 -7.96 7.12
C TRP A 62 19.04 -8.88 8.08
N LEU A 63 18.03 -8.31 8.72
CA LEU A 63 17.05 -9.02 9.53
C LEU A 63 15.65 -8.70 8.99
N ALA A 64 14.81 -9.72 8.88
CA ALA A 64 13.37 -9.55 8.81
C ALA A 64 12.74 -10.36 9.93
N PHE A 65 11.76 -9.79 10.62
CA PHE A 65 10.92 -10.59 11.50
C PHE A 65 9.44 -10.29 11.32
N TYR A 66 8.62 -11.28 11.61
CA TYR A 66 7.17 -11.26 11.48
C TYR A 66 6.57 -11.80 12.77
N ASP A 67 5.65 -11.06 13.37
CA ASP A 67 4.81 -11.61 14.43
C ASP A 67 3.86 -12.63 13.80
N VAL A 68 3.62 -13.74 14.49
CA VAL A 68 2.75 -14.83 14.05
C VAL A 68 1.77 -15.16 15.17
N ALA A 69 0.48 -15.24 14.84
CA ALA A 69 -0.58 -15.40 15.83
C ALA A 69 -0.49 -16.73 16.60
N ASP A 70 -0.05 -17.80 15.94
CA ASP A 70 0.07 -19.14 16.53
C ASP A 70 1.20 -19.95 15.85
N SER A 71 2.07 -20.59 16.64
CA SER A 71 3.20 -21.39 16.16
C SER A 71 2.78 -22.56 15.27
N VAL A 72 1.58 -23.11 15.49
CA VAL A 72 1.06 -24.23 14.69
C VAL A 72 0.95 -23.90 13.21
N GLU A 73 0.72 -22.62 12.86
CA GLU A 73 0.56 -22.15 11.48
C GLU A 73 1.82 -22.40 10.63
N PHE A 74 3.00 -22.50 11.25
CA PHE A 74 4.25 -22.83 10.54
C PHE A 74 4.28 -24.25 9.96
N THR A 75 3.42 -25.15 10.45
CA THR A 75 3.33 -26.53 9.98
C THR A 75 2.20 -26.73 8.97
N ARG A 76 1.35 -25.71 8.76
CA ARG A 76 0.16 -25.81 7.92
C ARG A 76 0.45 -25.42 6.46
N PRO A 77 -0.28 -26.02 5.50
CA PRO A 77 -0.10 -25.74 4.07
C PRO A 77 -0.05 -24.25 3.68
N PRO A 78 -0.88 -23.33 4.21
CA PRO A 78 -0.80 -21.92 3.85
C PRO A 78 0.59 -21.30 4.04
N TYR A 79 1.36 -21.73 5.03
CA TYR A 79 2.73 -21.29 5.23
C TYR A 79 3.75 -22.19 4.51
N THR A 80 3.64 -23.51 4.62
CA THR A 80 4.65 -24.44 4.08
C THR A 80 4.70 -24.41 2.56
N THR A 81 3.55 -24.21 1.89
CA THR A 81 3.46 -24.16 0.42
C THR A 81 4.23 -22.98 -0.16
N LEU A 82 4.37 -21.86 0.55
CA LEU A 82 5.22 -20.73 0.12
C LEU A 82 6.68 -21.13 -0.14
N ARG A 83 7.11 -22.27 0.41
CA ARG A 83 8.49 -22.77 0.31
C ARG A 83 8.66 -23.88 -0.72
N GLU A 84 7.56 -24.36 -1.31
CA GLU A 84 7.60 -25.41 -2.32
C GLU A 84 8.15 -24.87 -3.64
N ASP A 85 8.96 -25.65 -4.34
CA ASP A 85 9.58 -25.22 -5.59
C ASP A 85 8.56 -25.02 -6.72
N ALA A 86 7.41 -25.68 -6.60
CA ALA A 86 6.25 -25.48 -7.46
C ALA A 86 5.50 -24.17 -7.18
N VAL A 87 5.82 -23.45 -6.11
CA VAL A 87 5.18 -22.17 -5.73
C VAL A 87 6.15 -20.98 -5.86
N LYS A 88 7.44 -21.16 -5.58
CA LYS A 88 8.45 -20.09 -5.77
C LYS A 88 8.49 -19.61 -7.21
N THR A 89 8.54 -18.31 -7.42
CA THR A 89 8.74 -17.70 -8.74
C THR A 89 10.20 -17.83 -9.18
N PRO A 90 10.52 -17.62 -10.47
CA PRO A 90 11.91 -17.51 -10.92
C PRO A 90 12.69 -16.44 -10.14
N ARG A 91 12.09 -15.26 -9.94
CA ARG A 91 12.67 -14.16 -9.15
C ARG A 91 13.08 -14.60 -7.74
N GLU A 92 12.19 -15.28 -7.02
CA GLU A 92 12.49 -15.78 -5.66
C GLU A 92 13.64 -16.79 -5.70
N LYS A 93 13.61 -17.75 -6.63
CA LYS A 93 14.68 -18.76 -6.75
C LYS A 93 16.04 -18.12 -7.04
N ASP A 94 16.10 -17.23 -8.04
CA ASP A 94 17.33 -16.60 -8.51
C ASP A 94 17.93 -15.67 -7.45
N THR A 95 17.09 -14.95 -6.72
CA THR A 95 17.53 -14.03 -5.67
C THR A 95 17.95 -14.79 -4.41
N MET A 96 17.16 -15.77 -3.97
CA MET A 96 17.49 -16.57 -2.78
C MET A 96 18.77 -17.40 -2.94
N ALA A 97 19.09 -17.87 -4.15
CA ALA A 97 20.34 -18.58 -4.42
C ALA A 97 21.59 -17.74 -4.12
N GLN A 98 21.45 -16.41 -4.07
CA GLN A 98 22.52 -15.44 -3.85
C GLN A 98 22.53 -14.88 -2.42
N ILE A 99 21.80 -15.50 -1.48
CA ILE A 99 21.66 -15.01 -0.11
C ILE A 99 21.96 -16.16 0.86
N ALA A 100 22.89 -15.95 1.79
CA ALA A 100 22.98 -16.80 2.97
C ALA A 100 21.82 -16.44 3.91
N VAL A 101 20.91 -17.38 4.13
CA VAL A 101 19.68 -17.15 4.90
C VAL A 101 19.59 -18.13 6.07
N ASP A 102 19.36 -17.60 7.27
CA ASP A 102 19.02 -18.39 8.45
C ASP A 102 17.60 -18.02 8.91
N ARG A 103 16.77 -19.04 9.13
CA ARG A 103 15.36 -18.89 9.51
C ARG A 103 15.14 -19.59 10.84
N ARG A 104 14.71 -18.83 11.84
CA ARG A 104 14.37 -19.31 13.17
C ARG A 104 12.94 -18.96 13.50
N MET A 105 12.28 -19.86 14.21
CA MET A 105 10.93 -19.66 14.72
C MET A 105 11.02 -19.72 16.23
N TYR A 106 10.43 -18.74 16.90
CA TYR A 106 10.43 -18.67 18.35
C TYR A 106 9.01 -18.55 18.90
N ASP A 107 8.75 -19.20 20.02
CA ASP A 107 7.53 -19.03 20.81
C ASP A 107 7.73 -17.85 21.78
N PHE A 108 6.68 -17.05 21.95
CA PHE A 108 6.68 -15.90 22.84
C PHE A 108 6.74 -16.30 24.32
N ILE A 109 7.57 -15.60 25.10
CA ILE A 109 7.67 -15.77 26.56
C ILE A 109 6.99 -14.59 27.27
N GLN A 110 7.50 -13.37 27.03
CA GLN A 110 7.08 -12.19 27.79
C GLN A 110 7.41 -10.88 27.05
N GLU A 111 6.68 -9.81 27.39
CA GLU A 111 6.85 -8.46 26.86
C GLU A 111 6.77 -7.41 27.97
N TRP A 112 7.52 -6.34 27.80
CA TRP A 112 7.44 -5.09 28.56
C TRP A 112 7.34 -3.93 27.58
N ARG A 113 6.50 -2.95 27.86
CA ARG A 113 6.28 -1.78 27.00
C ARG A 113 6.41 -0.51 27.82
N ALA A 114 6.85 0.58 27.19
CA ALA A 114 6.68 1.91 27.73
C ALA A 114 5.18 2.25 27.81
N ASP A 115 4.79 3.11 28.75
CA ASP A 115 3.37 3.47 28.95
C ASP A 115 2.75 4.13 27.71
N ASP A 116 3.57 4.86 26.95
CA ASP A 116 3.20 5.56 25.72
C ASP A 116 3.52 4.75 24.46
N TYR A 117 3.79 3.44 24.57
CA TYR A 117 4.24 2.60 23.46
C TYR A 117 3.25 2.58 22.30
N GLN A 118 3.76 2.90 21.10
CA GLN A 118 3.05 2.76 19.84
C GLN A 118 3.75 1.70 18.97
N PRO A 119 3.01 0.72 18.42
CA PRO A 119 3.56 -0.24 17.46
C PRO A 119 4.18 0.41 16.22
N LEU A 120 5.31 -0.11 15.73
CA LEU A 120 6.02 0.39 14.54
C LEU A 120 5.17 0.41 13.26
N ASP A 121 4.18 -0.47 13.15
CA ASP A 121 3.23 -0.51 12.04
C ASP A 121 2.22 0.64 12.09
N ARG A 122 1.99 1.24 13.26
CA ARG A 122 1.11 2.40 13.51
C ARG A 122 1.83 3.73 13.63
N ILE A 123 3.16 3.73 13.61
CA ILE A 123 3.94 4.96 13.64
C ILE A 123 3.93 5.57 12.24
N ASP A 124 3.28 6.73 12.12
CA ASP A 124 3.28 7.62 10.94
C ASP A 124 4.62 8.37 10.81
N ALA A 125 5.75 7.70 11.06
CA ALA A 125 7.09 8.30 11.03
C ALA A 125 8.04 7.52 10.12
N SER A 126 9.11 8.21 9.74
CA SER A 126 10.21 7.63 8.97
C SER A 126 10.84 6.45 9.74
N PRO A 127 11.26 5.37 9.05
CA PRO A 127 12.03 4.30 9.66
C PRO A 127 13.32 4.74 10.37
N ALA A 128 13.88 5.87 9.93
CA ALA A 128 15.20 6.34 10.32
C ALA A 128 15.37 6.50 11.85
N GLY A 129 16.49 5.99 12.36
CA GLY A 129 16.96 6.14 13.73
C GLY A 129 16.38 5.14 14.73
N HIS A 130 15.28 4.45 14.44
CA HIS A 130 14.73 3.45 15.36
C HIS A 130 15.68 2.25 15.49
N VAL A 131 16.11 1.95 16.73
CA VAL A 131 17.13 0.93 16.99
C VAL A 131 16.50 -0.33 17.57
N LEU A 132 16.95 -1.48 17.07
CA LEU A 132 16.67 -2.81 17.61
C LEU A 132 17.96 -3.43 18.10
N VAL A 133 18.03 -3.77 19.38
CA VAL A 133 19.11 -4.60 19.95
C VAL A 133 18.57 -6.01 20.12
N ALA A 134 19.11 -6.96 19.35
CA ALA A 134 18.80 -8.37 19.47
C ALA A 134 19.91 -9.07 20.28
N VAL A 135 19.53 -9.82 21.31
CA VAL A 135 20.47 -10.61 22.13
C VAL A 135 19.97 -12.04 22.22
N SER A 136 20.80 -13.01 21.85
CA SER A 136 20.46 -14.41 21.98
C SER A 136 21.41 -15.17 22.91
N PHE A 137 20.87 -16.18 23.59
CA PHE A 137 21.55 -16.97 24.61
C PHE A 137 21.32 -18.46 24.38
N TYR A 138 22.38 -19.23 24.58
CA TYR A 138 22.31 -20.66 24.88
C TYR A 138 22.75 -20.86 26.33
N LEU A 139 22.03 -21.69 27.07
CA LEU A 139 22.34 -21.96 28.48
C LEU A 139 23.44 -23.02 28.63
N GLN A 140 24.17 -22.95 29.74
CA GLN A 140 25.12 -23.99 30.14
C GLN A 140 24.36 -25.25 30.57
N ASP A 141 23.36 -25.08 31.43
CA ASP A 141 22.42 -26.11 31.85
C ASP A 141 20.97 -25.65 31.60
N PRO A 142 20.16 -26.42 30.83
CA PRO A 142 18.74 -26.13 30.64
C PRO A 142 17.94 -25.93 31.93
N SER A 143 18.35 -26.52 33.06
CA SER A 143 17.68 -26.33 34.36
C SER A 143 17.73 -24.88 34.88
N GLN A 144 18.66 -24.06 34.37
CA GLN A 144 18.86 -22.67 34.76
C GLN A 144 17.93 -21.68 34.02
N GLU A 145 16.98 -22.17 33.21
CA GLU A 145 15.97 -21.35 32.51
C GLU A 145 15.25 -20.38 33.47
N ALA A 146 14.85 -20.87 34.65
CA ALA A 146 14.18 -20.07 35.67
C ALA A 146 15.06 -18.92 36.22
N GLU A 147 16.38 -19.11 36.28
CA GLU A 147 17.32 -18.07 36.73
C GLU A 147 17.46 -16.96 35.69
N LEU A 148 17.59 -17.33 34.41
CA LEU A 148 17.59 -16.36 33.31
C LEU A 148 16.30 -15.54 33.30
N ASP A 149 15.16 -16.20 33.49
CA ASP A 149 13.85 -15.54 33.53
C ASP A 149 13.69 -14.60 34.72
N ARG A 150 14.19 -15.00 35.89
CA ARG A 150 14.20 -14.15 37.09
C ARG A 150 15.00 -12.88 36.85
N TRP A 151 16.22 -13.00 36.33
CA TRP A 151 17.08 -11.86 36.04
C TRP A 151 16.42 -10.85 35.09
N TYR A 152 15.82 -11.32 33.99
CA TYR A 152 15.12 -10.42 33.06
C TYR A 152 13.98 -9.66 33.72
N ARG A 153 13.15 -10.37 34.50
CA ARG A 153 11.93 -9.81 35.10
C ARG A 153 12.22 -8.87 36.26
N GLU A 154 13.17 -9.21 37.11
CA GLU A 154 13.37 -8.52 38.38
C GLU A 154 14.41 -7.39 38.26
N GLU A 155 15.43 -7.55 37.41
CA GLU A 155 16.51 -6.58 37.28
C GLU A 155 16.64 -6.01 35.86
N HIS A 156 16.92 -6.85 34.87
CA HIS A 156 17.48 -6.38 33.61
C HIS A 156 16.53 -5.45 32.84
N VAL A 157 15.27 -5.86 32.60
CA VAL A 157 14.34 -5.03 31.83
C VAL A 157 13.90 -3.80 32.63
N ASN A 158 13.82 -3.89 33.95
CA ASN A 158 13.51 -2.76 34.83
C ASN A 158 14.61 -1.68 34.81
N LEU A 159 15.87 -2.07 34.58
CA LEU A 159 16.95 -1.13 34.36
C LEU A 159 16.97 -0.61 32.92
N LEU A 160 16.75 -1.48 31.93
CA LEU A 160 16.67 -1.07 30.52
C LEU A 160 15.52 -0.09 30.26
N SER A 161 14.39 -0.21 30.96
CA SER A 161 13.25 0.72 30.81
C SER A 161 13.56 2.15 31.27
N LYS A 162 14.64 2.34 32.03
CA LYS A 162 15.14 3.66 32.43
C LYS A 162 16.08 4.27 31.39
N VAL A 163 16.54 3.49 30.41
CA VAL A 163 17.38 4.01 29.32
C VAL A 163 16.53 4.95 28.47
N PRO A 164 16.97 6.21 28.27
CA PRO A 164 16.23 7.16 27.43
C PRO A 164 15.89 6.55 26.07
N GLY A 165 14.65 6.77 25.61
CA GLY A 165 14.17 6.26 24.34
C GLY A 165 13.81 4.77 24.30
N TRP A 166 13.94 4.01 25.40
CA TRP A 166 13.44 2.62 25.46
C TRP A 166 11.93 2.57 25.17
N ARG A 167 11.52 1.67 24.26
CA ARG A 167 10.11 1.53 23.84
C ARG A 167 9.52 0.20 24.27
N ARG A 168 10.26 -0.88 24.09
CA ARG A 168 9.77 -2.23 24.31
C ARG A 168 10.91 -3.23 24.51
N SER A 169 10.64 -4.28 25.27
CA SER A 169 11.45 -5.50 25.29
C SER A 169 10.56 -6.72 25.15
N ARG A 170 10.96 -7.67 24.30
CA ARG A 170 10.25 -8.95 24.09
C ARG A 170 11.22 -10.11 24.23
N ARG A 171 10.74 -11.20 24.82
CA ARG A 171 11.50 -12.44 24.98
C ARG A 171 10.82 -13.61 24.31
N PHE A 172 11.65 -14.48 23.74
CA PHE A 172 11.22 -15.65 23.01
C PHE A 172 12.18 -16.82 23.26
N VAL A 173 11.73 -18.04 22.98
CA VAL A 173 12.53 -19.28 22.98
C VAL A 173 12.26 -20.05 21.70
N THR A 174 13.23 -20.81 21.19
CA THR A 174 13.05 -21.62 19.97
C THR A 174 11.76 -22.44 20.04
N SER A 175 11.00 -22.42 18.94
CA SER A 175 9.62 -22.90 18.94
C SER A 175 9.52 -24.36 19.35
N SER A 176 8.61 -24.65 20.27
CA SER A 176 8.28 -26.00 20.72
C SER A 176 7.74 -26.91 19.60
N VAL A 177 7.19 -26.31 18.54
CA VAL A 177 6.58 -27.03 17.42
C VAL A 177 7.59 -27.33 16.30
N THR A 178 8.48 -26.38 16.01
CA THR A 178 9.33 -26.46 14.81
C THR A 178 10.82 -26.61 15.12
N ASN A 179 11.24 -26.58 16.39
CA ASN A 179 12.64 -26.78 16.75
C ASN A 179 13.04 -28.25 16.51
N PRO A 180 13.96 -28.53 15.56
CA PRO A 180 14.40 -29.90 15.28
C PRO A 180 15.26 -30.50 16.40
N LYS A 181 15.73 -29.67 17.35
CA LYS A 181 16.54 -30.09 18.50
C LYS A 181 15.97 -29.53 19.79
N PRO A 182 14.92 -30.15 20.38
CA PRO A 182 14.27 -29.63 21.59
C PRO A 182 15.19 -29.47 22.80
N SER A 183 16.30 -30.23 22.86
CA SER A 183 17.33 -30.10 23.90
C SER A 183 18.27 -28.90 23.72
N GLU A 184 18.32 -28.32 22.52
CA GLU A 184 19.07 -27.09 22.21
C GLU A 184 18.10 -25.91 22.09
N LYS A 185 17.84 -25.25 23.22
CA LYS A 185 17.04 -24.03 23.26
C LYS A 185 17.91 -22.79 23.07
N GLU A 186 17.49 -21.91 22.17
CA GLU A 186 18.02 -20.54 22.12
C GLU A 186 16.95 -19.59 22.64
N TYR A 187 17.35 -18.71 23.55
CA TYR A 187 16.51 -17.64 24.08
C TYR A 187 16.87 -16.34 23.38
N LEU A 188 15.87 -15.66 22.82
CA LEU A 188 16.04 -14.39 22.11
C LEU A 188 15.37 -13.28 22.91
N ALA A 189 16.09 -12.18 23.12
CA ALA A 189 15.56 -10.93 23.60
C ALA A 189 15.69 -9.85 22.53
N LEU A 190 14.60 -9.12 22.28
CA LEU A 190 14.53 -7.99 21.35
C LEU A 190 14.22 -6.73 22.14
N HIS A 191 15.09 -5.73 22.07
CA HIS A 191 14.94 -4.45 22.75
C HIS A 191 14.83 -3.32 21.71
N GLU A 192 13.73 -2.58 21.75
CA GLU A 192 13.39 -1.54 20.77
C GLU A 192 13.57 -0.16 21.39
N TYR A 193 14.21 0.76 20.66
CA TYR A 193 14.50 2.12 21.08
C TYR A 193 14.09 3.14 20.01
N ALA A 194 13.66 4.32 20.44
CA ALA A 194 13.37 5.47 19.59
C ALA A 194 14.64 6.05 18.96
N PRO A 195 14.51 6.91 17.92
CA PRO A 195 15.64 7.59 17.29
C PRO A 195 16.55 8.34 18.26
N GLN A 196 15.96 9.13 19.16
CA GLN A 196 16.69 9.72 20.27
C GLN A 196 16.66 8.73 21.46
N ASN A 197 17.81 8.14 21.76
CA ASN A 197 17.94 7.15 22.83
C ASN A 197 19.28 7.26 23.58
N GLY A 198 19.36 6.60 24.73
CA GLY A 198 20.53 6.58 25.62
C GLY A 198 21.40 5.33 25.49
N LEU A 199 21.38 4.62 24.36
CA LEU A 199 22.22 3.45 24.16
C LEU A 199 23.71 3.82 24.28
N GLY A 200 24.45 3.07 25.10
CA GLY A 200 25.86 3.35 25.43
C GLY A 200 26.07 4.35 26.58
N GLY A 201 25.04 5.09 26.98
CA GLY A 201 25.07 6.06 28.09
C GLY A 201 25.03 5.44 29.49
N PRO A 202 25.03 6.26 30.56
CA PRO A 202 25.13 5.81 31.94
C PRO A 202 24.05 4.81 32.36
N GLU A 203 22.79 5.06 32.00
CA GLU A 203 21.66 4.18 32.31
C GLU A 203 21.80 2.82 31.61
N PHE A 204 22.27 2.82 30.37
CA PHE A 204 22.53 1.60 29.63
C PHE A 204 23.67 0.79 30.25
N GLN A 205 24.77 1.45 30.63
CA GLN A 205 25.88 0.80 31.33
C GLN A 205 25.44 0.23 32.67
N ALA A 206 24.62 0.96 33.43
CA ALA A 206 24.07 0.48 34.70
C ALA A 206 23.18 -0.76 34.50
N ALA A 207 22.41 -0.82 33.41
CA ALA A 207 21.55 -1.96 33.09
C ALA A 207 22.28 -3.22 32.62
N THR A 208 23.51 -3.09 32.09
CA THR A 208 24.27 -4.20 31.49
C THR A 208 25.49 -4.65 32.30
N SER A 209 25.78 -3.98 33.41
CA SER A 209 27.02 -4.19 34.17
C SER A 209 26.79 -4.46 35.66
N THR A 210 25.56 -4.80 36.08
CA THR A 210 25.27 -5.21 37.46
C THR A 210 26.01 -6.50 37.84
N PRO A 211 26.30 -6.74 39.13
CA PRO A 211 26.87 -8.00 39.59
C PRO A 211 26.06 -9.22 39.12
N TRP A 212 24.72 -9.16 39.20
CA TRP A 212 23.86 -10.27 38.77
C TRP A 212 23.94 -10.49 37.24
N THR A 213 24.02 -9.43 36.44
CA THR A 213 24.25 -9.56 34.98
C THR A 213 25.56 -10.30 34.69
N GLN A 214 26.64 -9.99 35.41
CA GLN A 214 27.92 -10.69 35.25
C GLN A 214 27.83 -12.16 35.69
N GLU A 215 27.07 -12.46 36.75
CA GLU A 215 26.80 -13.85 37.17
C GLU A 215 26.01 -14.62 36.10
N ILE A 216 24.97 -14.02 35.50
CA ILE A 216 24.22 -14.64 34.41
C ILE A 216 25.15 -14.95 33.23
N TYR A 217 25.98 -13.99 32.82
CA TYR A 217 26.88 -14.19 31.68
C TYR A 217 27.97 -15.23 31.93
N SER A 218 28.44 -15.38 33.17
CA SER A 218 29.52 -16.31 33.50
C SER A 218 29.05 -17.71 33.92
N LYS A 219 27.90 -17.81 34.61
CA LYS A 219 27.44 -19.06 35.24
C LYS A 219 26.21 -19.70 34.60
N VAL A 220 25.43 -18.94 33.83
CA VAL A 220 24.15 -19.40 33.26
C VAL A 220 24.23 -19.50 31.74
N VAL A 221 24.87 -18.52 31.10
CA VAL A 221 25.00 -18.45 29.64
C VAL A 221 26.25 -19.18 29.19
N ARG A 222 26.10 -20.07 28.20
CA ARG A 222 27.21 -20.73 27.48
C ARG A 222 27.65 -19.88 26.29
N ASP A 223 26.69 -19.51 25.44
CA ASP A 223 26.93 -18.71 24.25
C ASP A 223 26.02 -17.49 24.27
N ARG A 224 26.59 -16.33 23.94
CA ARG A 224 25.87 -15.06 23.82
C ARG A 224 26.15 -14.44 22.46
N LYS A 225 25.09 -14.04 21.75
CA LYS A 225 25.20 -13.22 20.55
C LYS A 225 24.45 -11.93 20.77
N ARG A 226 25.02 -10.82 20.32
CA ARG A 226 24.36 -9.51 20.34
C ARG A 226 24.49 -8.89 18.96
N ARG A 227 23.38 -8.38 18.44
CA ARG A 227 23.33 -7.63 17.20
C ARG A 227 22.59 -6.31 17.39
N VAL A 228 23.05 -5.26 16.72
CA VAL A 228 22.36 -3.96 16.67
C VAL A 228 21.90 -3.71 15.26
N TYR A 229 20.63 -3.35 15.12
CA TYR A 229 20.02 -3.03 13.86
C TYR A 229 19.28 -1.69 13.93
N GLU A 230 19.11 -1.08 12.76
CA GLU A 230 18.24 0.06 12.54
C GLU A 230 17.06 -0.36 11.67
N TRP A 231 15.86 0.15 11.97
CA TRP A 231 14.65 -0.12 11.20
C TRP A 231 14.80 0.44 9.78
N HIS A 232 14.55 -0.41 8.80
CA HIS A 232 14.71 -0.08 7.38
C HIS A 232 13.37 0.02 6.64
N TYR A 233 12.45 -0.90 6.90
CA TYR A 233 11.19 -0.99 6.17
C TYR A 233 10.13 -1.74 6.97
N THR A 234 8.86 -1.35 6.81
CA THR A 234 7.72 -2.12 7.34
C THR A 234 6.93 -2.68 6.18
N PHE A 235 6.62 -3.97 6.22
CA PHE A 235 5.84 -4.60 5.18
C PHE A 235 4.37 -4.21 5.25
N GLY A 236 3.69 -4.38 4.12
CA GLY A 236 2.24 -4.44 4.06
C GLY A 236 1.86 -5.54 3.06
N PRO A 237 0.59 -5.98 3.05
CA PRO A 237 0.10 -6.95 2.06
C PRO A 237 0.07 -6.36 0.62
N ALA A 238 0.17 -5.03 0.50
CA ALA A 238 0.24 -4.27 -0.74
C ALA A 238 1.70 -3.82 -1.03
N PRO A 239 2.35 -4.39 -2.08
CA PRO A 239 3.65 -3.93 -2.58
C PRO A 239 3.67 -2.43 -2.93
N ARG A 240 4.71 -1.71 -2.52
CA ARG A 240 4.73 -0.24 -2.68
C ARG A 240 6.10 0.41 -2.81
N ASP A 241 7.16 -0.38 -2.85
CA ASP A 241 8.53 0.13 -2.87
C ASP A 241 8.99 0.33 -4.32
N LEU A 242 8.82 1.55 -4.83
CA LEU A 242 9.27 1.94 -6.18
C LEU A 242 10.78 2.18 -6.25
N GLN A 243 11.45 2.40 -5.11
CA GLN A 243 12.87 2.75 -5.04
C GLN A 243 13.79 1.75 -5.77
N PRO A 244 13.73 0.42 -5.50
CA PRO A 244 14.60 -0.52 -6.21
C PRO A 244 14.33 -0.59 -7.72
N LEU A 245 13.10 -0.28 -8.15
CA LEU A 245 12.68 -0.33 -9.56
C LEU A 245 13.18 0.87 -10.38
N ALA A 246 13.65 1.93 -9.74
CA ALA A 246 14.25 3.09 -10.39
C ALA A 246 15.78 2.97 -10.56
N SER A 247 16.40 1.91 -10.01
CA SER A 247 17.84 1.71 -10.10
C SER A 247 18.27 1.47 -11.55
N PRO A 248 19.28 2.19 -12.08
CA PRO A 248 19.78 1.96 -13.44
C PRO A 248 20.47 0.60 -13.59
N ASP A 249 21.03 0.07 -12.50
CA ASP A 249 21.75 -1.21 -12.46
C ASP A 249 20.81 -2.42 -12.30
N TYR A 250 19.50 -2.21 -12.39
CA TYR A 250 18.49 -3.25 -12.25
C TYR A 250 17.41 -3.10 -13.33
N ALA A 251 17.40 -4.03 -14.27
CA ALA A 251 16.45 -4.07 -15.37
C ALA A 251 15.71 -5.41 -15.36
N ALA A 252 14.71 -5.52 -14.50
CA ALA A 252 13.85 -6.68 -14.42
C ALA A 252 12.38 -6.28 -14.54
N THR A 253 11.58 -7.24 -15.00
CA THR A 253 10.14 -7.26 -14.84
C THR A 253 9.77 -8.48 -14.00
N PHE A 254 8.57 -8.45 -13.41
CA PHE A 254 8.05 -9.57 -12.67
C PHE A 254 6.55 -9.64 -12.77
N THR A 255 6.06 -10.87 -12.65
CA THR A 255 4.66 -11.20 -12.55
C THR A 255 4.56 -12.37 -11.57
N SER A 256 3.75 -12.20 -10.53
CA SER A 256 3.42 -13.28 -9.60
C SER A 256 2.69 -14.40 -10.33
N ARG A 257 2.67 -15.60 -9.75
CA ARG A 257 2.07 -16.78 -10.39
C ARG A 257 0.58 -16.62 -10.72
N ASP A 258 -0.15 -15.90 -9.87
CA ASP A 258 -1.57 -15.57 -10.09
C ASP A 258 -1.78 -14.42 -11.08
N GLY A 259 -0.69 -13.81 -11.59
CA GLY A 259 -0.75 -12.68 -12.51
C GLY A 259 -1.19 -11.36 -11.88
N LEU A 260 -1.49 -11.34 -10.58
CA LEU A 260 -2.13 -10.21 -9.91
C LEU A 260 -1.15 -9.17 -9.41
N THR A 261 0.12 -9.52 -9.20
CA THR A 261 1.18 -8.60 -8.80
C THR A 261 2.26 -8.56 -9.86
N LYS A 262 2.60 -7.36 -10.32
CA LYS A 262 3.62 -7.13 -11.33
C LYS A 262 4.49 -5.95 -10.93
N THR A 263 5.77 -6.01 -11.27
CA THR A 263 6.68 -4.88 -11.10
C THR A 263 7.45 -4.63 -12.38
N PHE A 264 7.59 -3.36 -12.73
CA PHE A 264 8.32 -2.92 -13.91
C PHE A 264 9.33 -1.87 -13.48
N THR A 265 10.59 -2.10 -13.84
CA THR A 265 11.64 -1.10 -13.71
C THR A 265 11.37 0.09 -14.63
N ALA A 266 11.96 1.25 -14.33
CA ALA A 266 11.74 2.46 -15.12
C ALA A 266 12.04 2.28 -16.61
N SER A 267 13.06 1.49 -16.94
CA SER A 267 13.44 1.15 -18.32
C SER A 267 12.53 0.13 -19.00
N GLN A 268 11.70 -0.60 -18.24
CA GLN A 268 10.85 -1.69 -18.74
C GLN A 268 9.35 -1.38 -18.67
N SER A 269 8.95 -0.26 -18.07
CA SER A 269 7.54 0.07 -17.84
C SER A 269 6.81 0.65 -19.04
N GLY A 270 7.54 1.02 -20.10
CA GLY A 270 7.01 1.78 -21.24
C GLY A 270 6.65 3.24 -20.92
N THR A 271 6.93 3.70 -19.69
CA THR A 271 6.59 5.04 -19.21
C THR A 271 7.80 5.85 -18.75
N ASN A 272 8.99 5.24 -18.66
CA ASN A 272 10.23 5.84 -18.12
C ASN A 272 10.20 6.12 -16.60
N TRP A 273 9.22 5.59 -15.87
CA TRP A 273 9.19 5.58 -14.41
C TRP A 273 8.86 4.18 -13.86
N PRO A 274 9.25 3.85 -12.61
CA PRO A 274 8.96 2.55 -12.04
C PRO A 274 7.46 2.36 -11.82
N VAL A 275 7.00 1.11 -11.88
CA VAL A 275 5.59 0.75 -11.75
C VAL A 275 5.43 -0.51 -10.92
N ILE A 276 4.44 -0.50 -10.04
CA ILE A 276 3.91 -1.69 -9.36
C ILE A 276 2.43 -1.82 -9.70
N GLU A 277 2.00 -2.98 -10.17
CA GLU A 277 0.60 -3.36 -10.24
C GLU A 277 0.35 -4.41 -9.16
N SER A 278 -0.68 -4.24 -8.35
CA SER A 278 -1.08 -5.23 -7.35
C SER A 278 -2.54 -5.03 -6.96
N TYR A 279 -2.94 -5.51 -5.79
CA TYR A 279 -4.29 -5.35 -5.29
C TYR A 279 -4.35 -5.17 -3.78
N VAL A 280 -5.45 -4.61 -3.31
CA VAL A 280 -5.86 -4.58 -1.91
C VAL A 280 -7.18 -5.32 -1.76
N THR A 281 -7.34 -6.11 -0.71
CA THR A 281 -8.61 -6.74 -0.37
C THR A 281 -9.29 -5.94 0.73
N THR A 282 -10.49 -5.46 0.45
CA THR A 282 -11.34 -4.75 1.41
C THR A 282 -11.89 -5.69 2.48
N ALA A 283 -12.40 -5.13 3.58
CA ALA A 283 -12.99 -5.90 4.67
C ALA A 283 -14.20 -6.75 4.25
N ASP A 284 -14.95 -6.32 3.23
CA ASP A 284 -16.07 -7.08 2.65
C ASP A 284 -15.65 -8.09 1.58
N GLY A 285 -14.34 -8.24 1.35
CA GLY A 285 -13.75 -9.26 0.48
C GLY A 285 -13.57 -8.84 -0.98
N VAL A 286 -13.81 -7.57 -1.32
CA VAL A 286 -13.60 -7.06 -2.68
C VAL A 286 -12.11 -6.83 -2.92
N THR A 287 -11.59 -7.45 -3.97
CA THR A 287 -10.26 -7.15 -4.52
C THR A 287 -10.33 -5.86 -5.33
N ILE A 288 -9.54 -4.86 -4.94
CA ILE A 288 -9.32 -3.60 -5.63
C ILE A 288 -7.92 -3.62 -6.25
N PRO A 289 -7.80 -3.90 -7.55
CA PRO A 289 -6.55 -3.74 -8.26
C PRO A 289 -6.08 -2.29 -8.21
N TYR A 290 -4.78 -2.09 -8.08
CA TYR A 290 -4.15 -0.79 -8.19
C TYR A 290 -2.87 -0.83 -9.02
N ARG A 291 -2.48 0.35 -9.48
CA ARG A 291 -1.22 0.64 -10.15
C ARG A 291 -0.59 1.85 -9.45
N LEU A 292 0.59 1.64 -8.89
CA LEU A 292 1.40 2.66 -8.24
C LEU A 292 2.61 2.98 -9.12
N GLU A 293 2.84 4.26 -9.38
CA GLU A 293 3.88 4.71 -10.32
C GLU A 293 4.43 6.11 -9.98
N GLY A 294 5.50 6.53 -10.64
CA GLY A 294 6.10 7.85 -10.46
C GLY A 294 7.35 7.85 -9.57
N ALA A 295 7.46 8.81 -8.65
CA ALA A 295 8.66 9.04 -7.86
C ALA A 295 9.10 7.79 -7.05
N PRO A 296 10.40 7.44 -7.05
CA PRO A 296 10.90 6.26 -6.34
C PRO A 296 10.97 6.42 -4.82
N ASP A 297 11.02 7.67 -4.33
CA ASP A 297 11.13 7.96 -2.90
C ASP A 297 9.88 7.46 -2.14
N ARG A 298 10.10 6.75 -1.03
CA ARG A 298 9.03 6.19 -0.20
C ARG A 298 8.19 7.26 0.47
N ASP A 299 8.80 8.41 0.76
CA ASP A 299 8.18 9.56 1.42
C ASP A 299 7.63 10.59 0.41
N ALA A 300 7.75 10.32 -0.90
CA ALA A 300 7.20 11.17 -1.94
C ALA A 300 5.67 11.34 -1.78
N PRO A 301 5.14 12.56 -1.98
CA PRO A 301 3.71 12.85 -1.90
C PRO A 301 2.91 11.99 -2.86
N LEU A 302 1.85 11.35 -2.36
CA LEU A 302 0.96 10.50 -3.14
C LEU A 302 -0.26 11.26 -3.68
N ILE A 303 -0.47 11.19 -4.99
CA ILE A 303 -1.72 11.57 -5.65
C ILE A 303 -2.54 10.29 -5.92
N VAL A 304 -3.84 10.29 -5.62
CA VAL A 304 -4.74 9.19 -5.98
C VAL A 304 -5.71 9.65 -7.06
N LEU A 305 -5.84 8.88 -8.14
CA LEU A 305 -6.74 9.14 -9.25
C LEU A 305 -7.97 8.22 -9.17
N SER A 306 -9.16 8.81 -9.12
CA SER A 306 -10.45 8.11 -8.98
C SER A 306 -11.29 8.23 -10.25
N ASN A 307 -11.65 7.08 -10.82
CA ASN A 307 -12.18 7.01 -12.18
C ASN A 307 -13.67 7.37 -12.26
N SER A 308 -14.12 7.69 -13.48
CA SER A 308 -15.55 7.69 -13.79
C SER A 308 -16.12 6.27 -13.69
N ILE A 309 -17.44 6.15 -13.53
CA ILE A 309 -18.13 4.86 -13.66
C ILE A 309 -17.83 4.24 -15.03
N LEU A 310 -17.96 2.92 -15.18
CA LEU A 310 -17.70 2.17 -16.43
C LEU A 310 -16.24 2.13 -16.90
N THR A 311 -15.41 3.09 -16.51
CA THR A 311 -14.04 3.24 -17.02
C THR A 311 -12.99 2.41 -16.28
N ASP A 312 -11.80 2.31 -16.87
CA ASP A 312 -10.59 1.73 -16.28
C ASP A 312 -9.61 2.85 -15.86
N TRP A 313 -8.58 2.54 -15.07
CA TRP A 313 -7.55 3.54 -14.72
C TRP A 313 -6.79 4.10 -15.94
N GLY A 314 -6.85 3.43 -17.09
CA GLY A 314 -6.17 3.87 -18.30
C GLY A 314 -6.71 5.18 -18.89
N ILE A 315 -7.86 5.68 -18.41
CA ILE A 315 -8.36 7.03 -18.77
C ILE A 315 -7.41 8.16 -18.36
N TRP A 316 -6.46 7.87 -17.45
CA TRP A 316 -5.48 8.82 -16.95
C TRP A 316 -4.12 8.74 -17.67
N ASP A 317 -3.93 7.82 -18.62
CA ASP A 317 -2.61 7.58 -19.24
C ASP A 317 -2.04 8.85 -19.88
N ASP A 318 -2.81 9.52 -20.75
CA ASP A 318 -2.34 10.70 -21.47
C ASP A 318 -2.16 11.91 -20.53
N PHE A 319 -3.01 12.04 -19.51
CA PHE A 319 -2.82 13.00 -18.43
C PHE A 319 -1.48 12.77 -17.72
N LEU A 320 -1.13 11.53 -17.38
CA LEU A 320 0.13 11.24 -16.69
C LEU A 320 1.35 11.51 -17.56
N GLN A 321 1.28 11.24 -18.86
CA GLN A 321 2.34 11.61 -19.80
C GLN A 321 2.55 13.14 -19.80
N ALA A 322 1.47 13.91 -19.92
CA ALA A 322 1.54 15.37 -19.87
C ALA A 322 2.00 15.89 -18.50
N PHE A 323 1.52 15.31 -17.41
CA PHE A 323 1.83 15.70 -16.04
C PHE A 323 3.31 15.47 -15.71
N PHE A 324 3.87 14.29 -16.01
CA PHE A 324 5.26 13.98 -15.73
C PHE A 324 6.27 14.53 -16.75
N ALA A 325 5.80 15.02 -17.91
CA ALA A 325 6.64 15.81 -18.81
C ALA A 325 7.14 17.10 -18.15
N VAL A 326 6.41 17.59 -17.14
CA VAL A 326 6.78 18.75 -16.33
C VAL A 326 7.73 18.33 -15.20
N PRO A 327 8.99 18.82 -15.13
CA PRO A 327 10.00 18.34 -14.17
C PRO A 327 9.59 18.40 -12.70
N GLN A 328 8.93 19.48 -12.26
CA GLN A 328 8.47 19.62 -10.87
C GLN A 328 7.49 18.53 -10.42
N ASN A 329 6.78 17.90 -11.35
CA ASN A 329 5.77 16.89 -11.03
C ASN A 329 6.38 15.50 -10.78
N LYS A 330 7.66 15.31 -11.14
CA LYS A 330 8.37 14.04 -10.94
C LYS A 330 8.64 13.72 -9.46
N VAL A 331 8.30 14.63 -8.55
CA VAL A 331 8.34 14.40 -7.09
C VAL A 331 7.13 13.61 -6.59
N TYR A 332 6.07 13.46 -7.39
CA TYR A 332 4.85 12.77 -6.98
C TYR A 332 4.90 11.29 -7.28
N ARG A 333 4.33 10.51 -6.36
CA ARG A 333 3.81 9.18 -6.64
C ARG A 333 2.36 9.30 -7.07
N VAL A 334 1.92 8.44 -7.97
CA VAL A 334 0.54 8.36 -8.42
C VAL A 334 0.01 6.95 -8.17
N LEU A 335 -1.12 6.89 -7.46
CA LEU A 335 -1.92 5.69 -7.32
C LEU A 335 -3.13 5.78 -8.24
N ARG A 336 -3.25 4.81 -9.13
CA ARG A 336 -4.47 4.54 -9.89
C ARG A 336 -5.07 3.24 -9.40
N TYR A 337 -6.39 3.11 -9.45
CA TYR A 337 -7.06 1.89 -9.01
C TYR A 337 -8.31 1.61 -9.84
N ARG A 338 -8.76 0.36 -9.83
CA ARG A 338 -10.04 -0.02 -10.41
C ARG A 338 -11.11 0.07 -9.33
N THR A 339 -12.04 1.00 -9.48
CA THR A 339 -13.20 1.13 -8.60
C THR A 339 -13.94 -0.20 -8.49
N ARG A 340 -14.48 -0.51 -7.31
CA ARG A 340 -15.36 -1.68 -7.12
C ARG A 340 -16.46 -1.71 -8.19
N GLY A 341 -16.82 -2.92 -8.62
CA GLY A 341 -17.72 -3.16 -9.73
C GLY A 341 -17.11 -3.02 -11.13
N ARG A 342 -15.82 -2.66 -11.29
CA ARG A 342 -15.18 -2.63 -12.61
C ARG A 342 -14.86 -4.03 -13.15
N ASN A 343 -14.20 -4.85 -12.33
CA ASN A 343 -13.78 -6.21 -12.68
C ASN A 343 -14.29 -7.27 -11.68
N ASN A 344 -15.14 -6.86 -10.75
CA ASN A 344 -15.77 -7.71 -9.74
C ASN A 344 -17.26 -7.38 -9.66
N ASP A 345 -18.01 -8.13 -8.87
CA ASP A 345 -19.44 -8.00 -8.65
C ASP A 345 -19.83 -6.90 -7.65
N GLY A 346 -18.89 -6.09 -7.16
CA GLY A 346 -19.16 -5.00 -6.21
C GLY A 346 -19.14 -5.41 -4.73
N GLY A 347 -19.00 -6.70 -4.42
CA GLY A 347 -18.92 -7.21 -3.05
C GLY A 347 -20.27 -7.43 -2.38
N LYS A 348 -20.24 -7.56 -1.05
CA LYS A 348 -21.43 -7.89 -0.24
C LYS A 348 -22.17 -6.67 0.30
N LEU A 349 -21.50 -5.52 0.34
CA LEU A 349 -22.08 -4.28 0.86
C LEU A 349 -22.75 -3.47 -0.26
N PRO A 350 -23.84 -2.73 0.03
CA PRO A 350 -24.41 -1.79 -0.91
C PRO A 350 -23.39 -0.75 -1.35
N VAL A 351 -23.24 -0.55 -2.67
CA VAL A 351 -22.26 0.39 -3.20
C VAL A 351 -22.81 1.82 -3.06
N THR A 352 -22.25 2.57 -2.11
CA THR A 352 -22.57 3.98 -1.83
C THR A 352 -21.33 4.85 -2.01
N ILE A 353 -21.51 6.17 -2.16
CA ILE A 353 -20.35 7.10 -2.19
C ILE A 353 -19.51 7.06 -0.90
N ASP A 354 -20.08 6.59 0.21
CA ASP A 354 -19.40 6.39 1.48
C ASP A 354 -18.52 5.15 1.47
N LEU A 355 -19.02 4.06 0.89
CA LEU A 355 -18.23 2.85 0.70
C LEU A 355 -17.07 3.13 -0.27
N LEU A 356 -17.31 3.89 -1.34
CA LEU A 356 -16.24 4.29 -2.27
C LEU A 356 -15.19 5.20 -1.61
N ALA A 357 -15.61 6.10 -0.70
CA ALA A 357 -14.67 6.88 0.10
C ALA A 357 -13.87 5.99 1.07
N GLN A 358 -14.50 4.99 1.67
CA GLN A 358 -13.83 4.01 2.54
C GLN A 358 -12.83 3.14 1.76
N ASP A 359 -13.11 2.82 0.49
CA ASP A 359 -12.15 2.11 -0.37
C ASP A 359 -10.87 2.91 -0.58
N LEU A 360 -10.99 4.24 -0.76
CA LEU A 360 -9.82 5.12 -0.84
C LEU A 360 -9.01 5.11 0.46
N ILE A 361 -9.68 5.16 1.63
CA ILE A 361 -9.00 5.02 2.92
C ILE A 361 -8.31 3.66 3.05
N THR A 362 -8.97 2.59 2.62
CA THR A 362 -8.42 1.23 2.64
C THR A 362 -7.17 1.11 1.77
N LEU A 363 -7.16 1.74 0.59
CA LEU A 363 -5.98 1.82 -0.28
C LEU A 363 -4.83 2.59 0.41
N LEU A 364 -5.11 3.73 1.03
CA LEU A 364 -4.11 4.51 1.76
C LEU A 364 -3.53 3.72 2.94
N ASP A 365 -4.37 3.04 3.71
CA ASP A 365 -3.93 2.24 4.86
C ASP A 365 -3.06 1.06 4.42
N ALA A 366 -3.48 0.32 3.39
CA ALA A 366 -2.72 -0.82 2.85
C ALA A 366 -1.36 -0.39 2.28
N LEU A 367 -1.29 0.80 1.69
CA LEU A 367 -0.06 1.40 1.19
C LEU A 367 0.71 2.20 2.25
N ARG A 368 0.24 2.20 3.51
CA ARG A 368 0.83 2.94 4.63
C ARG A 368 1.07 4.41 4.31
N VAL A 369 0.05 5.07 3.74
CA VAL A 369 0.03 6.50 3.42
C VAL A 369 -0.88 7.21 4.43
N PRO A 370 -0.31 7.94 5.40
CA PRO A 370 -1.10 8.63 6.41
C PRO A 370 -1.98 9.71 5.80
N LYS A 371 -1.48 10.40 4.77
CA LYS A 371 -2.19 11.50 4.10
C LYS A 371 -1.86 11.54 2.61
N ALA A 372 -2.89 11.45 1.77
CA ALA A 372 -2.72 11.72 0.34
C ALA A 372 -2.42 13.20 0.12
N ALA A 373 -1.45 13.52 -0.74
CA ALA A 373 -1.19 14.90 -1.14
C ALA A 373 -2.36 15.49 -1.92
N ALA A 374 -2.92 14.71 -2.85
CA ALA A 374 -4.14 15.06 -3.56
C ALA A 374 -5.00 13.84 -3.90
N LEU A 375 -6.31 14.04 -3.87
CA LEU A 375 -7.27 13.13 -4.49
C LEU A 375 -7.87 13.82 -5.72
N ILE A 376 -7.73 13.21 -6.90
CA ILE A 376 -8.23 13.75 -8.16
C ILE A 376 -9.25 12.77 -8.70
N GLY A 377 -10.47 13.23 -9.00
CA GLY A 377 -11.52 12.33 -9.45
C GLY A 377 -12.45 12.97 -10.46
N VAL A 378 -13.07 12.15 -11.31
CA VAL A 378 -14.06 12.60 -12.30
C VAL A 378 -15.39 11.88 -12.13
N SER A 379 -16.52 12.57 -12.31
CA SER A 379 -17.85 11.97 -12.30
C SER A 379 -18.13 11.21 -10.99
N LEU A 380 -18.35 9.89 -11.03
CA LEU A 380 -18.43 9.04 -9.83
C LEU A 380 -17.17 9.19 -8.95
N GLY A 381 -15.98 9.18 -9.53
CA GLY A 381 -14.74 9.46 -8.83
C GLY A 381 -14.66 10.88 -8.30
N GLY A 382 -15.24 11.85 -9.01
CA GLY A 382 -15.29 13.26 -8.61
C GLY A 382 -16.07 13.47 -7.31
N VAL A 383 -17.26 12.87 -7.19
CA VAL A 383 -18.03 12.91 -5.94
C VAL A 383 -17.38 12.03 -4.87
N THR A 384 -16.72 10.92 -5.24
CA THR A 384 -16.01 10.06 -4.30
C THR A 384 -14.86 10.79 -3.61
N VAL A 385 -14.01 11.50 -4.36
CA VAL A 385 -12.89 12.26 -3.77
C VAL A 385 -13.38 13.45 -2.94
N LEU A 386 -14.45 14.13 -3.39
CA LEU A 386 -15.08 15.20 -2.62
C LEU A 386 -15.64 14.68 -1.29
N ASN A 387 -16.41 13.58 -1.33
CA ASN A 387 -16.96 12.96 -0.12
C ASN A 387 -15.84 12.48 0.83
N THR A 388 -14.74 11.95 0.27
CA THR A 388 -13.56 11.54 1.06
C THR A 388 -12.92 12.74 1.75
N ALA A 389 -12.74 13.86 1.06
CA ALA A 389 -12.20 15.08 1.64
C ALA A 389 -13.09 15.67 2.74
N LEU A 390 -14.43 15.53 2.61
CA LEU A 390 -15.40 15.98 3.61
C LEU A 390 -15.43 15.08 4.85
N LYS A 391 -15.35 13.76 4.68
CA LYS A 391 -15.45 12.78 5.78
C LYS A 391 -14.13 12.49 6.49
N TYR A 392 -13.03 12.55 5.74
CA TYR A 392 -11.69 12.20 6.21
C TYR A 392 -10.69 13.36 5.98
N PRO A 393 -10.98 14.59 6.46
CA PRO A 393 -10.15 15.76 6.15
C PRO A 393 -8.69 15.63 6.62
N ALA A 394 -8.43 14.85 7.68
CA ALA A 394 -7.07 14.57 8.15
C ALA A 394 -6.25 13.70 7.16
N ARG A 395 -6.92 12.89 6.32
CA ARG A 395 -6.31 11.95 5.38
C ARG A 395 -6.09 12.54 3.98
N VAL A 396 -6.56 13.76 3.73
CA VAL A 396 -6.52 14.41 2.41
C VAL A 396 -5.84 15.78 2.50
N GLY A 397 -4.76 15.98 1.74
CA GLY A 397 -4.07 17.27 1.63
C GLY A 397 -4.83 18.25 0.76
N SER A 398 -5.29 17.78 -0.39
CA SER A 398 -6.09 18.55 -1.31
C SER A 398 -7.01 17.67 -2.17
N PHE A 399 -8.00 18.27 -2.85
CA PHE A 399 -8.81 17.56 -3.84
C PHE A 399 -9.00 18.34 -5.15
N ILE A 400 -9.18 17.60 -6.23
CA ILE A 400 -9.65 18.11 -7.52
C ILE A 400 -10.85 17.26 -7.93
N SER A 401 -12.02 17.89 -7.99
CA SER A 401 -13.27 17.22 -8.33
C SER A 401 -13.74 17.68 -9.70
N SER A 402 -13.78 16.75 -10.66
CA SER A 402 -14.08 17.02 -12.07
C SER A 402 -15.44 16.47 -12.49
N ASP A 403 -16.17 17.22 -13.31
CA ASP A 403 -17.35 16.79 -14.08
C ASP A 403 -18.33 15.94 -13.26
N THR A 404 -18.75 16.47 -12.11
CA THR A 404 -19.56 15.75 -11.13
C THR A 404 -20.65 16.62 -10.50
N ASN A 405 -21.52 16.01 -9.70
CA ASN A 405 -22.58 16.69 -8.96
C ASN A 405 -22.37 16.56 -7.45
N ALA A 406 -22.87 17.53 -6.69
CA ALA A 406 -22.94 17.46 -5.23
C ALA A 406 -24.18 16.70 -4.70
N VAL A 407 -25.16 16.45 -5.57
CA VAL A 407 -26.37 15.71 -5.25
C VAL A 407 -26.76 14.83 -6.43
N ALA A 408 -27.25 13.62 -6.17
CA ALA A 408 -27.79 12.76 -7.21
C ALA A 408 -29.03 13.41 -7.83
N PRO A 409 -29.06 13.68 -9.16
CA PRO A 409 -30.27 14.14 -9.83
C PRO A 409 -31.44 13.18 -9.60
N ALA A 410 -32.64 13.70 -9.36
CA ALA A 410 -33.83 12.88 -9.14
C ALA A 410 -34.17 11.95 -10.34
N SER A 411 -33.69 12.29 -11.54
CA SER A 411 -33.83 11.49 -12.75
C SER A 411 -32.85 10.30 -12.83
N ASN A 412 -31.81 10.26 -11.99
CA ASN A 412 -30.75 9.24 -12.06
C ASN A 412 -31.27 7.80 -11.99
N PRO A 413 -32.11 7.41 -11.01
CA PRO A 413 -32.53 6.00 -10.91
C PRO A 413 -33.16 5.47 -12.20
N LYS A 414 -34.03 6.27 -12.84
CA LYS A 414 -34.64 5.92 -14.12
C LYS A 414 -33.61 5.86 -15.25
N ALA A 415 -32.78 6.90 -15.38
CA ALA A 415 -31.78 6.98 -16.46
C ALA A 415 -30.74 5.84 -16.39
N TRP A 416 -30.34 5.42 -15.18
CA TRP A 416 -29.43 4.30 -14.99
C TRP A 416 -30.10 2.95 -15.20
N ALA A 417 -31.37 2.78 -14.82
CA ALA A 417 -32.14 1.58 -15.14
C ALA A 417 -32.26 1.38 -16.67
N GLU A 418 -32.50 2.45 -17.44
CA GLU A 418 -32.53 2.40 -18.90
C GLU A 418 -31.16 2.02 -19.49
N ARG A 419 -30.06 2.50 -18.91
CA ARG A 419 -28.69 2.13 -19.32
C ARG A 419 -28.38 0.67 -19.01
N ILE A 420 -28.82 0.16 -17.85
CA ILE A 420 -28.73 -1.26 -17.51
C ILE A 420 -29.50 -2.08 -18.55
N ALA A 421 -30.75 -1.72 -18.85
CA ALA A 421 -31.56 -2.42 -19.83
C ALA A 421 -30.92 -2.42 -21.24
N LEU A 422 -30.28 -1.32 -21.64
CA LEU A 422 -29.55 -1.23 -22.90
C LEU A 422 -28.37 -2.21 -22.97
N ALA A 423 -27.58 -2.32 -21.89
CA ALA A 423 -26.49 -3.29 -21.79
C ALA A 423 -27.01 -4.73 -21.70
N GLU A 424 -28.10 -4.96 -20.96
CA GLU A 424 -28.75 -6.27 -20.87
C GLU A 424 -29.32 -6.75 -22.22
N GLY A 425 -29.70 -5.83 -23.10
CA GLY A 425 -30.16 -6.10 -24.47
C GLY A 425 -29.04 -6.32 -25.50
N ASP A 426 -27.76 -6.28 -25.09
CA ASP A 426 -26.61 -6.60 -25.96
C ASP A 426 -26.15 -8.05 -25.71
N THR A 427 -26.88 -9.02 -26.29
CA THR A 427 -26.75 -10.45 -25.96
C THR A 427 -25.62 -11.18 -26.68
N ASP A 428 -25.12 -10.64 -27.79
CA ASP A 428 -24.12 -11.29 -28.65
C ASP A 428 -22.67 -10.96 -28.22
N TYR A 429 -22.50 -10.54 -26.96
CA TYR A 429 -21.26 -9.91 -26.51
C TYR A 429 -20.32 -10.84 -25.73
N PRO A 430 -18.99 -10.69 -25.86
CA PRO A 430 -18.02 -11.49 -25.12
C PRO A 430 -18.19 -11.46 -23.61
N VAL A 431 -17.80 -12.57 -23.01
CA VAL A 431 -17.50 -12.70 -21.58
C VAL A 431 -16.02 -12.41 -21.32
N ASP A 432 -15.67 -12.06 -20.09
CA ASP A 432 -14.26 -12.02 -19.66
C ASP A 432 -13.66 -13.43 -19.50
N ALA A 433 -12.39 -13.50 -19.08
CA ALA A 433 -11.68 -14.75 -18.88
C ALA A 433 -12.33 -15.65 -17.80
N GLU A 434 -13.10 -15.05 -16.90
CA GLU A 434 -13.84 -15.72 -15.83
C GLU A 434 -15.28 -16.07 -16.25
N GLY A 435 -15.67 -15.84 -17.50
CA GLY A 435 -16.99 -16.15 -18.04
C GLY A 435 -18.08 -15.13 -17.66
N ALA A 436 -17.70 -13.96 -17.17
CA ALA A 436 -18.66 -12.93 -16.77
C ALA A 436 -19.07 -12.05 -17.94
N ARG A 437 -20.36 -11.71 -17.98
CA ARG A 437 -20.91 -10.86 -19.03
C ARG A 437 -20.35 -9.45 -18.95
N LEU A 438 -19.95 -8.91 -20.10
CA LEU A 438 -19.49 -7.54 -20.26
C LEU A 438 -20.63 -6.63 -20.74
N ILE A 439 -20.44 -5.31 -20.62
CA ILE A 439 -21.45 -4.29 -20.97
C ILE A 439 -21.86 -4.32 -22.44
N GLY A 440 -20.91 -4.50 -23.36
CA GLY A 440 -21.23 -4.52 -24.78
C GLY A 440 -21.04 -3.21 -25.53
N GLU A 441 -21.30 -3.27 -26.84
CA GLU A 441 -21.08 -2.18 -27.77
C GLU A 441 -22.16 -1.11 -27.64
N LYS A 442 -23.44 -1.50 -27.46
CA LYS A 442 -24.58 -0.57 -27.51
C LYS A 442 -24.47 0.53 -26.45
N LEU A 443 -24.25 0.14 -25.19
CA LEU A 443 -24.08 1.12 -24.11
C LEU A 443 -22.73 1.84 -24.22
N ALA A 444 -21.67 1.18 -24.70
CA ALA A 444 -20.35 1.81 -24.86
C ALA A 444 -20.36 2.95 -25.87
N GLU A 445 -20.90 2.72 -27.07
CA GLU A 445 -21.04 3.74 -28.11
C GLU A 445 -21.91 4.90 -27.63
N ALA A 446 -23.09 4.61 -27.08
CA ALA A 446 -24.00 5.63 -26.56
C ALA A 446 -23.39 6.46 -25.41
N THR A 447 -22.56 5.82 -24.57
CA THR A 447 -21.90 6.49 -23.44
C THR A 447 -20.78 7.41 -23.92
N VAL A 448 -19.90 6.93 -24.81
CA VAL A 448 -18.75 7.72 -25.28
C VAL A 448 -19.18 8.87 -26.16
N ARG A 449 -20.17 8.69 -27.05
CA ARG A 449 -20.76 9.78 -27.85
C ARG A 449 -21.35 10.90 -26.99
N ARG A 450 -21.80 10.60 -25.76
CA ARG A 450 -22.28 11.59 -24.79
C ARG A 450 -21.14 12.25 -24.01
N TRP A 451 -20.04 11.53 -23.76
CA TRP A 451 -18.96 11.99 -22.90
C TRP A 451 -17.92 12.85 -23.59
N PHE A 452 -17.71 12.69 -24.88
CA PHE A 452 -16.75 13.49 -25.65
C PHE A 452 -17.49 14.55 -26.47
N VAL A 453 -16.82 15.65 -26.81
CA VAL A 453 -17.40 16.65 -27.70
C VAL A 453 -17.53 16.09 -29.12
N ALA A 454 -18.46 16.62 -29.91
CA ALA A 454 -18.72 16.13 -31.26
C ALA A 454 -17.47 16.17 -32.17
N GLU A 455 -16.63 17.19 -31.98
CA GLU A 455 -15.38 17.41 -32.71
C GLU A 455 -14.30 16.37 -32.41
N SER A 456 -14.50 15.53 -31.39
CA SER A 456 -13.58 14.43 -31.04
C SER A 456 -13.81 13.17 -31.87
N PHE A 457 -14.86 13.13 -32.68
CA PHE A 457 -15.20 11.99 -33.53
C PHE A 457 -14.98 12.27 -35.01
N ASP A 458 -15.18 11.23 -35.83
CA ASP A 458 -15.31 11.31 -37.29
C ASP A 458 -14.08 11.95 -37.97
N GLY A 459 -12.87 11.49 -37.60
CA GLY A 459 -11.59 12.06 -38.04
C GLY A 459 -11.01 13.14 -37.12
N GLY A 460 -11.66 13.41 -35.99
CA GLY A 460 -11.20 14.35 -34.97
C GLY A 460 -9.88 13.93 -34.31
N ALA A 461 -9.10 14.93 -33.86
CA ALA A 461 -7.79 14.70 -33.24
C ALA A 461 -7.83 13.83 -31.97
N GLN A 462 -9.00 13.68 -31.35
CA GLN A 462 -9.20 12.92 -30.11
C GLN A 462 -9.88 11.55 -30.34
N GLU A 463 -10.11 11.15 -31.59
CA GLU A 463 -10.88 9.94 -31.93
C GLU A 463 -10.25 8.67 -31.33
N ALA A 464 -8.92 8.56 -31.37
CA ALA A 464 -8.21 7.44 -30.74
C ALA A 464 -8.41 7.38 -29.22
N ARG A 465 -8.49 8.55 -28.55
CA ARG A 465 -8.73 8.64 -27.11
C ARG A 465 -10.17 8.25 -26.77
N ALA A 466 -11.13 8.73 -27.57
CA ALA A 466 -12.54 8.34 -27.44
C ALA A 466 -12.73 6.83 -27.66
N ALA A 467 -12.10 6.25 -28.69
CA ALA A 467 -12.14 4.81 -28.96
C ALA A 467 -11.55 3.98 -27.81
N LYS A 468 -10.45 4.43 -27.21
CA LYS A 468 -9.86 3.80 -26.02
C LYS A 468 -10.80 3.85 -24.81
N VAL A 469 -11.49 4.97 -24.57
CA VAL A 469 -12.51 5.04 -23.52
C VAL A 469 -13.69 4.13 -23.82
N LYS A 470 -14.10 4.01 -25.09
CA LYS A 470 -15.17 3.10 -25.51
C LYS A 470 -14.83 1.67 -25.15
N GLU A 471 -13.60 1.24 -25.41
CA GLU A 471 -13.08 -0.07 -25.03
C GLU A 471 -13.19 -0.32 -23.51
N TYR A 472 -12.91 0.70 -22.68
CA TYR A 472 -13.06 0.56 -21.24
C TYR A 472 -14.51 0.39 -20.80
N VAL A 473 -15.44 1.14 -21.39
CA VAL A 473 -16.88 0.98 -21.08
C VAL A 473 -17.35 -0.40 -21.51
N ARG A 474 -16.99 -0.78 -22.74
CA ARG A 474 -17.35 -2.03 -23.40
C ARG A 474 -16.94 -3.27 -22.59
N THR A 475 -15.77 -3.21 -21.96
CA THR A 475 -15.17 -4.33 -21.20
C THR A 475 -15.44 -4.30 -19.69
N ASN A 476 -16.35 -3.46 -19.21
CA ASN A 476 -16.79 -3.49 -17.81
C ASN A 476 -17.72 -4.70 -17.58
N ARG A 477 -17.63 -5.35 -16.41
CA ARG A 477 -18.54 -6.44 -16.03
C ARG A 477 -19.93 -5.88 -15.76
N LEU A 478 -20.94 -6.45 -16.41
CA LEU A 478 -22.33 -5.99 -16.32
C LEU A 478 -22.87 -6.04 -14.88
N ASP A 479 -22.63 -7.13 -14.16
CA ASP A 479 -23.13 -7.28 -12.78
C ASP A 479 -22.46 -6.28 -11.82
N GLY A 480 -21.16 -6.05 -12.00
CA GLY A 480 -20.42 -5.03 -11.26
C GLY A 480 -20.96 -3.62 -11.53
N PHE A 481 -21.22 -3.30 -12.80
CA PHE A 481 -21.89 -2.05 -13.18
C PHE A 481 -23.27 -1.88 -12.51
N LYS A 482 -24.10 -2.94 -12.49
CA LYS A 482 -25.43 -2.93 -11.85
C LYS A 482 -25.35 -2.64 -10.35
N GLN A 483 -24.30 -3.08 -9.66
CA GLN A 483 -24.07 -2.70 -8.27
C GLN A 483 -23.56 -1.26 -8.17
N SER A 484 -22.54 -0.88 -8.94
CA SER A 484 -21.90 0.42 -8.82
C SER A 484 -22.80 1.62 -9.15
N VAL A 485 -23.79 1.47 -10.03
CA VAL A 485 -24.75 2.56 -10.30
C VAL A 485 -25.61 2.94 -9.09
N GLN A 486 -25.75 2.05 -8.10
CA GLN A 486 -26.53 2.34 -6.89
C GLN A 486 -25.94 3.53 -6.12
N ALA A 487 -24.62 3.72 -6.16
CA ALA A 487 -23.96 4.87 -5.56
C ALA A 487 -24.42 6.21 -6.15
N LEU A 488 -25.02 6.19 -7.36
CA LEU A 488 -25.50 7.37 -8.07
C LEU A 488 -27.02 7.57 -7.95
N TYR A 489 -27.73 6.72 -7.22
CA TYR A 489 -29.19 6.82 -7.09
C TYR A 489 -29.62 7.87 -6.08
N ALA A 490 -28.91 7.95 -4.94
CA ALA A 490 -29.27 8.84 -3.85
C ALA A 490 -28.02 9.18 -3.01
N TYR A 491 -27.43 10.33 -3.29
CA TYR A 491 -26.46 10.99 -2.42
C TYR A 491 -26.72 12.49 -2.39
N ASP A 492 -26.35 13.14 -1.29
CA ASP A 492 -26.37 14.60 -1.16
C ASP A 492 -25.24 15.01 -0.21
N VAL A 493 -24.25 15.72 -0.73
CA VAL A 493 -23.10 16.24 0.03
C VAL A 493 -23.14 17.77 0.19
N ARG A 494 -24.22 18.44 -0.27
CA ARG A 494 -24.29 19.91 -0.34
C ARG A 494 -24.19 20.57 1.03
N GLU A 495 -24.80 20.00 2.06
CA GLU A 495 -24.72 20.56 3.41
C GLU A 495 -23.31 20.43 4.00
N GLN A 496 -22.65 19.29 3.79
CA GLN A 496 -21.30 19.03 4.26
C GLN A 496 -20.27 19.93 3.55
N MET A 497 -20.48 20.24 2.27
CA MET A 497 -19.63 21.15 1.49
C MET A 497 -19.51 22.54 2.13
N LYS A 498 -20.58 23.06 2.75
CA LYS A 498 -20.58 24.39 3.40
C LYS A 498 -19.57 24.50 4.54
N SER A 499 -19.18 23.37 5.14
CA SER A 499 -18.18 23.29 6.22
C SER A 499 -16.89 22.59 5.79
N GLY A 500 -16.62 22.50 4.49
CA GLY A 500 -15.40 21.88 3.96
C GLY A 500 -14.12 22.52 4.49
N GLN A 501 -13.11 21.70 4.82
CA GLN A 501 -11.85 22.15 5.41
C GLN A 501 -10.63 21.90 4.50
N VAL A 502 -10.79 21.02 3.51
CA VAL A 502 -9.69 20.59 2.65
C VAL A 502 -9.55 21.57 1.49
N ARG A 503 -8.32 21.96 1.17
CA ARG A 503 -8.04 22.79 -0.01
C ARG A 503 -8.47 22.04 -1.27
N GLY A 504 -9.27 22.64 -2.13
CA GLY A 504 -9.64 22.00 -3.39
C GLY A 504 -10.00 22.96 -4.50
N ILE A 505 -10.11 22.40 -5.70
CA ILE A 505 -10.64 23.08 -6.88
C ILE A 505 -11.65 22.18 -7.58
N PHE A 506 -12.54 22.81 -8.33
CA PHE A 506 -13.42 22.12 -9.26
C PHE A 506 -12.92 22.30 -10.69
N THR A 507 -13.07 21.27 -11.50
CA THR A 507 -12.73 21.31 -12.93
C THR A 507 -13.91 20.79 -13.75
N VAL A 508 -14.12 21.32 -14.95
CA VAL A 508 -15.24 20.87 -15.80
C VAL A 508 -14.92 21.06 -17.27
N GLY A 509 -15.28 20.10 -18.12
CA GLY A 509 -15.23 20.29 -19.55
C GLY A 509 -16.27 21.31 -20.02
N SER A 510 -15.88 22.23 -20.90
CA SER A 510 -16.78 23.27 -21.43
C SER A 510 -18.01 22.69 -22.16
N GLY A 511 -17.90 21.48 -22.69
CA GLY A 511 -18.94 20.76 -23.44
C GLY A 511 -19.76 19.77 -22.62
N ASP A 512 -19.58 19.66 -21.30
CA ASP A 512 -20.28 18.66 -20.47
C ASP A 512 -21.70 19.11 -20.05
N GLY A 513 -22.53 19.43 -21.04
CA GLY A 513 -23.94 19.76 -20.87
C GLY A 513 -24.19 20.84 -19.80
N ILE A 514 -24.89 20.49 -18.73
CA ILE A 514 -25.26 21.41 -17.64
C ILE A 514 -24.21 21.49 -16.51
N LEU A 515 -23.21 20.61 -16.53
CA LEU A 515 -22.22 20.52 -15.44
C LEU A 515 -21.37 21.79 -15.28
N PRO A 516 -21.02 22.57 -16.32
CA PRO A 516 -20.33 23.85 -16.10
C PRO A 516 -21.05 24.81 -15.16
N ASN A 517 -22.39 24.91 -15.29
CA ASN A 517 -23.21 25.73 -14.38
C ASN A 517 -23.31 25.09 -13.00
N THR A 518 -23.55 23.78 -12.96
CA THR A 518 -23.70 23.04 -11.69
C THR A 518 -22.42 23.10 -10.86
N MET A 519 -21.26 22.92 -11.49
CA MET A 519 -19.97 22.94 -10.81
C MET A 519 -19.55 24.35 -10.40
N LYS A 520 -20.04 25.39 -11.08
CA LYS A 520 -19.90 26.78 -10.62
C LYS A 520 -20.64 27.01 -9.31
N GLU A 521 -21.84 26.48 -9.17
CA GLU A 521 -22.60 26.52 -7.91
C GLU A 521 -21.93 25.68 -6.80
N MET A 522 -21.37 24.51 -7.16
CA MET A 522 -20.59 23.69 -6.23
C MET A 522 -19.35 24.42 -5.72
N ALA A 523 -18.59 25.05 -6.62
CA ALA A 523 -17.40 25.82 -6.28
C ALA A 523 -17.73 27.00 -5.36
N ALA A 524 -18.82 27.71 -5.60
CA ALA A 524 -19.28 28.81 -4.75
C ALA A 524 -19.79 28.35 -3.37
N SER A 525 -20.33 27.13 -3.26
CA SER A 525 -20.94 26.60 -2.02
C SER A 525 -19.98 25.83 -1.13
N TYR A 526 -18.78 25.47 -1.61
CA TYR A 526 -17.77 24.81 -0.80
C TYR A 526 -17.12 25.82 0.15
N ALA A 527 -17.35 25.69 1.46
CA ALA A 527 -16.84 26.60 2.48
C ALA A 527 -17.06 28.08 2.13
N ASN A 528 -15.98 28.85 1.97
CA ASN A 528 -16.01 30.27 1.58
C ASN A 528 -15.88 30.50 0.06
N GLY A 529 -16.09 29.44 -0.74
CA GLY A 529 -15.83 29.41 -2.17
C GLY A 529 -14.43 28.90 -2.51
N VAL A 530 -14.34 28.12 -3.58
CA VAL A 530 -13.07 27.64 -4.17
C VAL A 530 -13.05 27.88 -5.68
N PRO A 531 -11.88 27.85 -6.35
CA PRO A 531 -11.82 28.03 -7.80
C PRO A 531 -12.56 26.94 -8.59
N LEU A 532 -13.11 27.35 -9.73
CA LEU A 532 -13.57 26.49 -10.83
C LEU A 532 -12.71 26.77 -12.06
N HIS A 533 -12.15 25.73 -12.67
CA HIS A 533 -11.47 25.81 -13.96
C HIS A 533 -12.27 25.09 -15.04
N VAL A 534 -12.61 25.82 -16.11
CA VAL A 534 -13.27 25.25 -17.29
C VAL A 534 -12.21 24.81 -18.30
N ILE A 535 -12.26 23.54 -18.69
CA ILE A 535 -11.36 22.94 -19.68
C ILE A 535 -12.02 23.06 -21.05
N GLU A 536 -11.57 24.05 -21.82
CA GLU A 536 -12.10 24.32 -23.14
C GLU A 536 -11.92 23.16 -24.11
N ARG A 537 -12.98 22.86 -24.87
CA ARG A 537 -13.05 21.78 -25.87
C ARG A 537 -12.91 20.38 -25.26
N ALA A 538 -13.43 20.20 -24.05
CA ALA A 538 -13.60 18.91 -23.41
C ALA A 538 -15.07 18.73 -23.01
N GLY A 539 -15.55 17.49 -23.07
CA GLY A 539 -16.78 17.03 -22.45
C GLY A 539 -16.50 16.46 -21.07
N HIS A 540 -17.15 15.34 -20.75
CA HIS A 540 -17.20 14.73 -19.42
C HIS A 540 -15.88 14.16 -18.90
N LEU A 541 -14.88 13.95 -19.76
CA LEU A 541 -13.58 13.37 -19.40
C LEU A 541 -12.43 14.30 -19.82
N PRO A 542 -12.28 15.48 -19.20
CA PRO A 542 -11.29 16.47 -19.63
C PRO A 542 -9.84 15.98 -19.51
N MET A 543 -9.53 15.10 -18.55
CA MET A 543 -8.20 14.50 -18.43
C MET A 543 -7.84 13.58 -19.61
N ALA A 544 -8.85 13.02 -20.29
CA ALA A 544 -8.65 12.15 -21.44
C ALA A 544 -8.72 12.95 -22.75
N GLU A 545 -9.60 13.95 -22.84
CA GLU A 545 -9.84 14.69 -24.08
C GLU A 545 -8.88 15.87 -24.27
N GLN A 546 -8.48 16.53 -23.19
CA GLN A 546 -7.54 17.67 -23.16
C GLN A 546 -6.46 17.47 -22.06
N PRO A 547 -5.66 16.39 -22.12
CA PRO A 547 -4.75 15.99 -21.06
C PRO A 547 -3.72 17.07 -20.70
N GLU A 548 -3.19 17.80 -21.69
CA GLU A 548 -2.18 18.84 -21.47
C GLU A 548 -2.77 20.03 -20.69
N LYS A 549 -3.99 20.46 -21.04
CA LYS A 549 -4.68 21.55 -20.33
C LYS A 549 -5.06 21.13 -18.91
N PHE A 550 -5.55 19.91 -18.75
CA PHE A 550 -5.87 19.37 -17.44
C PHE A 550 -4.61 19.24 -16.57
N ALA A 551 -3.52 18.72 -17.13
CA ALA A 551 -2.23 18.62 -16.45
C ALA A 551 -1.67 19.99 -16.02
N GLN A 552 -1.83 21.02 -16.84
CA GLN A 552 -1.47 22.39 -16.48
C GLN A 552 -2.23 22.86 -15.23
N VAL A 553 -3.57 22.74 -15.23
CA VAL A 553 -4.40 23.16 -14.08
C VAL A 553 -4.03 22.38 -12.81
N VAL A 554 -3.83 21.06 -12.91
CA VAL A 554 -3.40 20.23 -11.78
C VAL A 554 -2.03 20.69 -11.27
N THR A 555 -1.08 20.97 -12.16
CA THR A 555 0.26 21.43 -11.79
C THR A 555 0.22 22.75 -11.04
N GLU A 556 -0.47 23.75 -11.60
CA GLU A 556 -0.61 25.08 -11.00
C GLU A 556 -1.22 24.99 -9.60
N PHE A 557 -2.31 24.22 -9.47
CA PHE A 557 -2.96 24.00 -8.18
C PHE A 557 -2.03 23.32 -7.17
N LEU A 558 -1.33 22.25 -7.56
CA LEU A 558 -0.44 21.54 -6.63
C LEU A 558 0.75 22.40 -6.20
N GLN A 559 1.19 23.35 -7.03
CA GLN A 559 2.27 24.29 -6.70
C GLN A 559 1.84 25.46 -5.81
N GLY A 560 0.54 25.62 -5.54
CA GLY A 560 0.03 26.71 -4.72
C GLY A 560 -0.26 28.00 -5.49
N ASN A 561 -0.31 27.93 -6.83
CA ASN A 561 -0.66 29.05 -7.69
C ASN A 561 -2.18 29.20 -7.87
#